data_AF-A0A969KBF4-F1
#
_entry.id   AF-A0A969KBF4-F1
#
_cell.length_a   1.000
_cell.length_b   1.000
_cell.length_c   1.000
_cell.angle_alpha   90.00
_cell.angle_beta   90.00
_cell.angle_gamma   90.00
#
_symmetry.space_group_name_H-M   'P 1'
#
loop_
_entity.id
_entity.type
_entity.pdbx_description
1 polymer ?
#
loop_
_entity_poly.entity_id
_entity_poly.type
_entity_poly.pdbx_seq_one_letter_code
_entity_poly.pdbx_strand_id
1 'polypeptide(L)'
;MAAIINRKVKEQLYPTHDLLDASLPLTPDNDLWVHLIARGGRGYYIAEPLAYYRKHEDAMTMPARLIPRLQGELRTLHDKLEGVCPPEFEAARSEAVQQRFASIGFELLASGHADEARTNLHEAHTRCRGRRRDIAAARIIAGLPCPQGCRARVWRLALGVAQRLGMTHQQL
;
A
#
# COMPACT_ATOMS: atom_id res chain seq x y z
N MET A 1 7.23 -12.45 -7.29
CA MET A 1 8.32 -12.98 -6.45
C MET A 1 8.35 -14.50 -6.62
N ALA A 2 9.51 -15.14 -6.55
CA ALA A 2 9.67 -16.57 -6.70
C ALA A 2 10.37 -17.01 -5.44
N ALA A 3 9.74 -17.91 -4.70
CA ALA A 3 10.21 -18.29 -3.40
C ALA A 3 9.79 -19.74 -3.13
N ILE A 4 10.62 -20.43 -2.38
CA ILE A 4 10.46 -21.84 -2.05
C ILE A 4 10.11 -21.90 -0.56
N ILE A 5 9.07 -22.66 -0.23
CA ILE A 5 8.62 -22.83 1.15
C ILE A 5 8.74 -24.29 1.53
N ASN A 6 9.31 -24.56 2.70
CA ASN A 6 9.26 -25.89 3.29
C ASN A 6 7.81 -26.21 3.70
N ARG A 7 7.22 -27.26 3.10
CA ARG A 7 5.82 -27.66 3.34
C ARG A 7 5.51 -27.87 4.83
N LYS A 8 6.40 -28.54 5.59
CA LYS A 8 6.18 -28.80 7.02
C LYS A 8 6.12 -27.50 7.82
N VAL A 9 7.01 -26.56 7.52
CA VAL A 9 7.02 -25.24 8.17
C VAL A 9 5.76 -24.46 7.81
N LYS A 10 5.32 -24.50 6.54
CA LYS A 10 4.05 -23.89 6.12
C LYS A 10 2.89 -24.45 6.92
N GLU A 11 2.77 -25.77 7.04
CA GLU A 11 1.64 -26.42 7.72
C GLU A 11 1.61 -26.14 9.21
N GLN A 12 2.78 -26.03 9.84
CA GLN A 12 2.91 -25.64 11.25
C GLN A 12 2.51 -24.18 11.50
N LEU A 13 2.96 -23.26 10.65
CA LEU A 13 2.74 -21.82 10.85
C LEU A 13 1.41 -21.34 10.25
N TYR A 14 0.88 -22.01 9.24
CA TYR A 14 -0.31 -21.62 8.51
C TYR A 14 -1.14 -22.87 8.15
N PRO A 15 -1.89 -23.43 9.12
CA PRO A 15 -2.57 -24.72 8.99
C PRO A 15 -3.79 -24.71 8.04
N THR A 16 -4.26 -23.53 7.63
CA THR A 16 -5.34 -23.37 6.65
C THR A 16 -4.95 -23.96 5.28
N HIS A 17 -5.89 -24.68 4.66
CA HIS A 17 -5.69 -25.33 3.36
C HIS A 17 -5.68 -24.34 2.19
N ASP A 18 -6.40 -23.22 2.33
CA ASP A 18 -6.41 -22.15 1.33
C ASP A 18 -5.12 -21.33 1.44
N LEU A 19 -4.19 -21.59 0.52
CA LEU A 19 -2.90 -20.90 0.42
C LEU A 19 -3.05 -19.44 -0.01
N LEU A 20 -4.10 -19.12 -0.75
CA LEU A 20 -4.32 -17.81 -1.37
C LEU A 20 -5.77 -17.38 -1.12
N ASP A 21 -5.93 -16.22 -0.49
CA ASP A 21 -7.24 -15.61 -0.30
C ASP A 21 -7.77 -15.01 -1.62
N ALA A 22 -8.89 -15.55 -2.10
CA ALA A 22 -9.54 -15.09 -3.33
C ALA A 22 -10.01 -13.62 -3.26
N SER A 23 -10.17 -13.05 -2.05
CA SER A 23 -10.51 -11.64 -1.85
C SER A 23 -9.32 -10.68 -2.07
N LEU A 24 -8.11 -11.21 -2.24
CA LEU A 24 -6.87 -10.47 -2.51
C LEU A 24 -6.25 -10.84 -3.87
N PRO A 25 -6.96 -10.65 -4.99
CA PRO A 25 -6.53 -11.15 -6.30
C PRO A 25 -5.22 -10.52 -6.82
N LEU A 26 -4.81 -9.37 -6.27
CA LEU A 26 -3.61 -8.62 -6.67
C LEU A 26 -2.52 -8.59 -5.58
N THR A 27 -2.73 -9.26 -4.46
CA THR A 27 -1.74 -9.35 -3.38
C THR A 27 -1.75 -10.71 -2.66
N PRO A 28 -2.06 -11.85 -3.33
CA PRO A 28 -2.25 -13.10 -2.63
C PRO A 28 -0.92 -13.67 -2.10
N ASP A 29 0.18 -13.37 -2.80
CA ASP A 29 1.54 -13.69 -2.38
C ASP A 29 1.97 -12.85 -1.17
N ASN A 30 1.75 -11.53 -1.20
CA ASN A 30 2.05 -10.66 -0.06
C ASN A 30 1.35 -11.14 1.22
N ASP A 31 0.07 -11.49 1.12
CA ASP A 31 -0.73 -12.01 2.23
C ASP A 31 -0.10 -13.26 2.86
N LEU A 32 0.25 -14.24 2.02
CA LEU A 32 0.90 -15.48 2.44
C LEU A 32 2.21 -15.20 3.19
N TRP A 33 3.10 -14.38 2.60
CA TRP A 33 4.43 -14.13 3.20
C TRP A 33 4.35 -13.37 4.50
N VAL A 34 3.51 -12.33 4.53
CA VAL A 34 3.28 -11.52 5.72
C VAL A 34 2.74 -12.37 6.86
N HIS A 35 1.79 -13.27 6.57
CA HIS A 35 1.25 -14.18 7.57
C HIS A 35 2.23 -15.24 8.07
N LEU A 36 3.10 -15.77 7.20
CA LEU A 36 4.15 -16.70 7.61
C LEU A 36 5.18 -16.01 8.51
N ILE A 37 5.64 -14.81 8.13
CA ILE A 37 6.62 -14.05 8.92
C ILE A 37 6.03 -13.62 10.27
N ALA A 38 4.79 -13.11 10.28
CA ALA A 38 4.12 -12.70 11.51
C ALA A 38 3.95 -13.84 12.53
N ARG A 39 3.95 -15.10 12.07
CA ARG A 39 3.87 -16.30 12.93
C ARG A 39 5.23 -16.92 13.25
N GLY A 40 6.32 -16.19 13.03
CA GLY A 40 7.69 -16.63 13.36
C GLY A 40 8.43 -17.33 12.21
N GLY A 41 7.85 -17.32 11.00
CA GLY A 41 8.53 -17.76 9.79
C GLY A 41 9.75 -16.89 9.50
N ARG A 42 10.81 -17.51 9.00
CA ARG A 42 12.04 -16.82 8.59
C ARG A 42 12.28 -16.99 7.10
N GLY A 43 12.51 -15.87 6.42
CA GLY A 43 12.92 -15.85 5.02
C GLY A 43 14.43 -15.67 4.89
N TYR A 44 15.01 -16.29 3.87
CA TYR A 44 16.38 -16.03 3.45
C TYR A 44 16.36 -15.47 2.04
N TYR A 45 17.09 -14.40 1.81
CA TYR A 45 17.18 -13.75 0.50
C TYR A 45 18.43 -14.22 -0.23
N ILE A 46 18.27 -14.65 -1.48
CA ILE A 46 19.36 -14.97 -2.39
C ILE A 46 19.43 -13.85 -3.41
N ALA A 47 20.55 -13.13 -3.46
CA ALA A 47 20.75 -11.97 -4.32
C ALA A 47 21.04 -12.33 -5.80
N GLU A 48 20.71 -13.55 -6.22
CA GLU A 48 20.90 -14.05 -7.57
C GLU A 48 19.58 -13.99 -8.36
N PRO A 49 19.62 -13.68 -9.66
CA PRO A 49 18.43 -13.63 -10.50
C PRO A 49 17.94 -15.04 -10.85
N LEU A 50 17.27 -15.69 -9.91
CA LEU A 50 16.78 -17.07 -10.06
C LEU A 50 15.44 -17.18 -10.80
N ALA A 51 14.78 -16.05 -11.09
CA ALA A 51 13.49 -16.03 -11.77
C ALA A 51 13.36 -14.83 -12.72
N TYR A 52 12.74 -15.07 -13.87
CA TYR A 52 12.38 -14.05 -14.84
C TYR A 52 10.88 -13.76 -14.77
N TYR A 53 10.52 -12.49 -14.55
CA TYR A 53 9.12 -12.05 -14.63
C TYR A 53 8.84 -11.44 -15.99
N ARG A 54 7.81 -11.94 -16.67
CA ARG A 54 7.30 -11.29 -17.88
C ARG A 54 6.33 -10.19 -17.47
N LYS A 55 6.55 -8.98 -17.99
CA LYS A 55 5.54 -7.93 -17.91
C LYS A 55 4.39 -8.29 -18.85
N HIS A 56 3.17 -8.13 -18.38
CA HIS A 56 1.95 -8.31 -19.15
C HIS A 56 0.96 -7.19 -18.80
N GLU A 57 -0.06 -6.99 -19.61
CA GLU A 57 -1.01 -5.87 -19.45
C GLU A 57 -1.83 -5.98 -18.16
N ASP A 58 -2.03 -7.18 -17.65
CA ASP A 58 -2.65 -7.43 -16.34
C ASP A 58 -1.69 -7.35 -15.15
N ALA A 59 -0.44 -6.88 -15.34
CA ALA A 59 0.51 -6.80 -14.25
C ALA A 59 0.01 -5.85 -13.16
N MET A 60 0.23 -6.23 -11.90
CA MET A 60 -0.24 -5.47 -10.72
C MET A 60 0.43 -4.09 -10.61
N THR A 61 1.54 -3.89 -11.32
CA THR A 61 2.28 -2.62 -11.43
C THR A 61 1.70 -1.67 -12.48
N MET A 62 0.69 -2.09 -13.24
CA MET A 62 0.05 -1.23 -14.24
C MET A 62 -0.78 -0.13 -13.55
N PRO A 63 -0.80 1.11 -14.08
CA PRO A 63 -1.51 2.23 -13.45
C PRO A 63 -2.98 1.93 -13.13
N ALA A 64 -3.68 1.22 -14.02
CA ALA A 64 -5.08 0.83 -13.84
C ALA A 64 -5.32 -0.11 -12.64
N ARG A 65 -4.28 -0.81 -12.16
CA ARG A 65 -4.36 -1.76 -11.03
C ARG A 65 -3.79 -1.19 -9.75
N LEU A 66 -3.24 0.03 -9.77
CA LEU A 66 -2.53 0.60 -8.63
C LEU A 66 -3.44 0.78 -7.40
N ILE A 67 -4.62 1.39 -7.56
CA ILE A 67 -5.57 1.59 -6.46
C ILE A 67 -6.08 0.24 -5.91
N PRO A 68 -6.60 -0.70 -6.73
CA PRO A 68 -7.01 -2.02 -6.24
C PRO A 68 -5.90 -2.79 -5.53
N ARG A 69 -4.66 -2.72 -6.03
CA ARG A 69 -3.50 -3.32 -5.37
C ARG A 69 -3.25 -2.69 -4.01
N LEU A 70 -3.19 -1.35 -3.94
CA LEU A 70 -2.97 -0.63 -2.67
C LEU A 70 -4.07 -0.94 -1.65
N GLN A 71 -5.32 -1.10 -2.09
CA GLN A 71 -6.42 -1.54 -1.23
C GLN A 71 -6.20 -2.98 -0.71
N GLY A 72 -5.73 -3.90 -1.54
CA GLY A 72 -5.36 -5.26 -1.10
C GLY A 72 -4.21 -5.27 -0.09
N GLU A 73 -3.18 -4.46 -0.33
CA GLU A 73 -2.06 -4.27 0.61
C GLU A 73 -2.56 -3.67 1.94
N LEU A 74 -3.47 -2.68 1.88
CA LEU A 74 -4.07 -2.09 3.06
C LEU A 74 -4.89 -3.12 3.86
N ARG A 75 -5.74 -3.94 3.22
CA ARG A 75 -6.49 -5.01 3.91
C ARG A 75 -5.56 -6.00 4.60
N THR A 76 -4.47 -6.37 3.94
CA THR A 76 -3.46 -7.29 4.49
C THR A 76 -2.84 -6.71 5.76
N LEU A 77 -2.41 -5.44 5.72
CA LEU A 77 -1.71 -4.79 6.83
C LEU A 77 -2.65 -4.35 7.97
N HIS A 78 -3.82 -3.83 7.62
CA HIS A 78 -4.77 -3.25 8.57
C HIS A 78 -5.67 -4.32 9.17
N ASP A 79 -6.31 -5.16 8.36
CA ASP A 79 -7.38 -6.05 8.82
C ASP A 79 -6.83 -7.42 9.21
N LYS A 80 -5.95 -8.00 8.38
CA LYS A 80 -5.49 -9.39 8.57
C LYS A 80 -4.34 -9.54 9.55
N LEU A 81 -3.48 -8.53 9.63
CA LEU A 81 -2.35 -8.54 10.55
C LEU A 81 -2.67 -8.00 11.94
N GLU A 82 -3.86 -7.41 12.12
CA GLU A 82 -4.27 -6.92 13.43
C GLU A 82 -4.26 -8.06 14.47
N GLY A 83 -3.54 -7.85 15.57
CA GLY A 83 -3.42 -8.82 16.66
C GLY A 83 -2.53 -10.04 16.37
N VAL A 84 -2.02 -10.19 15.14
CA VAL A 84 -1.10 -11.28 14.75
C VAL A 84 0.31 -10.77 14.49
N CYS A 85 0.46 -9.48 14.18
CA CYS A 85 1.78 -8.88 13.97
C CYS A 85 2.59 -8.89 15.28
N PRO A 86 3.86 -9.36 15.25
CA PRO A 86 4.72 -9.31 16.43
C PRO A 86 4.86 -7.87 16.96
N PRO A 87 4.89 -7.67 18.29
CA PRO A 87 4.94 -6.33 18.89
C PRO A 87 6.10 -5.46 18.39
N GLU A 88 7.25 -6.07 18.09
CA GLU A 88 8.43 -5.39 17.55
C GLU A 88 8.21 -4.77 16.16
N PHE A 89 7.22 -5.25 15.40
CA PHE A 89 6.89 -4.76 14.05
C PHE A 89 5.61 -3.92 14.00
N GLU A 90 4.87 -3.76 15.10
CA GLU A 90 3.62 -2.99 15.13
C GLU A 90 3.79 -1.53 14.73
N ALA A 91 4.91 -0.90 15.10
CA ALA A 91 5.23 0.46 14.67
C ALA A 91 5.39 0.55 13.15
N ALA A 92 6.12 -0.40 12.56
CA ALA A 92 6.32 -0.47 11.11
C ALA A 92 5.02 -0.79 10.37
N ARG A 93 4.18 -1.69 10.91
CA ARG A 93 2.85 -2.00 10.37
C ARG A 93 1.97 -0.74 10.37
N SER A 94 1.93 -0.01 11.49
CA SER A 94 1.15 1.22 11.63
C SER A 94 1.58 2.29 10.62
N GLU A 95 2.89 2.46 10.44
CA GLU A 95 3.45 3.37 9.42
C GLU A 95 3.09 2.93 8.00
N ALA A 96 3.20 1.63 7.69
CA ALA A 96 2.85 1.08 6.39
C ALA A 96 1.35 1.28 6.08
N VAL A 97 0.46 1.05 7.04
CA VAL A 97 -0.99 1.33 6.93
C VAL A 97 -1.22 2.81 6.62
N GLN A 98 -0.60 3.71 7.37
CA GLN A 98 -0.70 5.15 7.15
C GLN A 98 -0.24 5.52 5.74
N GLN A 99 0.89 4.97 5.29
CA GLN A 99 1.42 5.20 3.95
C GLN A 99 0.49 4.68 2.86
N ARG A 100 -0.19 3.55 3.07
CA ARG A 100 -1.17 3.01 2.10
C ARG A 100 -2.40 3.90 1.99
N PHE A 101 -2.98 4.35 3.09
CA PHE A 101 -4.07 5.33 3.05
C PHE A 101 -3.65 6.61 2.29
N ALA A 102 -2.45 7.14 2.57
CA ALA A 102 -1.95 8.32 1.86
C ALA A 102 -1.79 8.07 0.35
N SER A 103 -1.19 6.93 -0.02
CA SER A 103 -0.95 6.57 -1.42
C SER A 103 -2.26 6.41 -2.19
N ILE A 104 -3.25 5.71 -1.61
CA ILE A 104 -4.59 5.57 -2.19
C ILE A 104 -5.21 6.96 -2.38
N GLY A 105 -5.13 7.81 -1.35
CA GLY A 105 -5.64 9.18 -1.40
C GLY A 105 -5.00 10.02 -2.51
N PHE A 106 -3.68 9.95 -2.69
CA PHE A 106 -2.97 10.70 -3.73
C PHE A 106 -3.35 10.23 -5.14
N GLU A 107 -3.47 8.92 -5.36
CA GLU A 107 -3.86 8.34 -6.65
C GLU A 107 -5.32 8.64 -7.01
N LEU A 108 -6.23 8.56 -6.02
CA LEU A 108 -7.63 8.96 -6.20
C LEU A 108 -7.75 10.45 -6.54
N LEU A 109 -6.98 11.31 -5.85
CA LEU A 109 -6.99 12.74 -6.12
C LEU A 109 -6.42 13.07 -7.51
N ALA A 110 -5.36 12.37 -7.93
CA ALA A 110 -4.77 12.54 -9.26
C ALA A 110 -5.70 12.09 -10.39
N SER A 111 -6.46 11.01 -10.16
CA SER A 111 -7.41 10.43 -11.12
C SER A 111 -8.77 11.11 -11.16
N GLY A 112 -9.03 12.10 -10.29
CA GLY A 112 -10.28 12.86 -10.29
C GLY A 112 -11.32 12.43 -9.27
N HIS A 113 -11.06 11.41 -8.46
CA HIS A 113 -11.97 10.89 -7.44
C HIS A 113 -11.76 11.61 -6.09
N ALA A 114 -11.93 12.94 -6.08
CA ALA A 114 -11.49 13.78 -4.96
C ALA A 114 -12.23 13.51 -3.64
N ASP A 115 -13.49 13.07 -3.69
CA ASP A 115 -14.28 12.81 -2.49
C ASP A 115 -13.85 11.50 -1.82
N GLU A 116 -13.57 10.44 -2.59
CA GLU A 116 -12.96 9.19 -2.07
C GLU A 116 -11.53 9.43 -1.56
N ALA A 117 -10.77 10.29 -2.26
CA ALA A 117 -9.44 10.69 -1.83
C ALA A 117 -9.48 11.36 -0.46
N ARG A 118 -10.48 12.23 -0.20
CA ARG A 118 -10.62 12.94 1.08
C ARG A 118 -10.75 11.98 2.26
N THR A 119 -11.54 10.91 2.12
CA THR A 119 -11.70 9.89 3.17
C THR A 119 -10.37 9.21 3.47
N ASN A 120 -9.67 8.71 2.44
CA ASN A 120 -8.38 8.03 2.61
C ASN A 120 -7.31 8.96 3.20
N LEU A 121 -7.25 10.22 2.75
CA LEU A 121 -6.31 11.21 3.27
C LEU A 121 -6.63 11.60 4.72
N HIS A 122 -7.90 11.57 5.13
CA HIS A 122 -8.28 11.75 6.52
C HIS A 122 -7.76 10.60 7.39
N GLU A 123 -7.98 9.35 7.00
CA GLU A 123 -7.48 8.17 7.71
C GLU A 123 -5.94 8.15 7.79
N ALA A 124 -5.26 8.59 6.73
CA ALA A 124 -3.81 8.74 6.72
C ALA A 124 -3.33 9.81 7.71
N HIS A 125 -4.08 10.89 7.86
CA HIS A 125 -3.73 11.98 8.77
C HIS A 125 -3.98 11.63 10.22
N THR A 126 -5.11 10.98 10.54
CA THR A 126 -5.43 10.57 11.93
C THR A 126 -4.41 9.57 12.47
N ARG A 127 -3.84 8.72 11.62
CA ARG A 127 -2.77 7.77 11.97
C ARG A 127 -1.37 8.36 11.93
N CYS A 128 -1.20 9.60 11.47
CA CYS A 128 0.10 10.23 11.33
C CYS A 128 0.64 10.70 12.69
N ARG A 129 1.72 10.07 13.16
CA ARG A 129 2.44 10.52 14.38
C ARG A 129 3.36 11.72 14.14
N GLY A 130 3.61 12.11 12.89
CA GLY A 130 4.52 13.20 12.50
C GLY A 130 3.85 14.31 11.68
N ARG A 131 4.63 15.32 11.27
CA ARG A 131 4.16 16.39 10.36
C ARG A 131 4.42 15.99 8.90
N ARG A 132 3.45 15.30 8.30
CA ARG A 132 3.44 15.04 6.86
C ARG A 132 2.67 16.12 6.11
N ARG A 133 3.43 17.06 5.53
CA ARG A 133 2.88 18.24 4.84
C ARG A 133 2.15 17.84 3.56
N ASP A 134 2.58 16.76 2.91
CA ASP A 134 2.00 16.22 1.70
C ASP A 134 0.57 15.73 1.90
N ILE A 135 0.33 14.98 2.99
CA ILE A 135 -1.02 14.58 3.40
C ILE A 135 -1.85 15.83 3.71
N ALA A 136 -1.30 16.81 4.43
CA ALA A 136 -2.02 18.03 4.77
C ALA A 136 -2.41 18.85 3.52
N ALA A 137 -1.47 19.04 2.59
CA ALA A 137 -1.69 19.74 1.33
C ALA A 137 -2.73 19.02 0.46
N ALA A 138 -2.61 17.70 0.31
CA ALA A 138 -3.57 16.89 -0.43
C ALA A 138 -4.99 16.97 0.19
N ARG A 139 -5.11 16.96 1.52
CA ARG A 139 -6.40 17.13 2.22
C ARG A 139 -7.02 18.49 1.93
N ILE A 140 -6.23 19.56 1.99
CA ILE A 140 -6.69 20.91 1.68
C ILE A 140 -7.20 20.96 0.24
N ILE A 141 -6.42 20.46 -0.71
CA ILE A 141 -6.78 20.44 -2.14
C ILE A 141 -8.04 19.60 -2.39
N ALA A 142 -8.15 18.43 -1.78
CA ALA A 142 -9.33 17.58 -1.88
C ALA A 142 -10.60 18.21 -1.29
N GLY A 143 -10.45 19.12 -0.32
CA GLY A 143 -11.53 19.82 0.36
C GLY A 143 -11.94 21.17 -0.25
N LEU A 144 -11.30 21.63 -1.33
CA LEU A 144 -11.63 22.91 -1.96
C LEU A 144 -13.08 22.93 -2.48
N PRO A 145 -13.81 24.06 -2.36
CA PRO A 145 -15.19 24.19 -2.82
C PRO A 145 -15.27 24.40 -4.35
N CYS A 146 -14.65 23.50 -5.11
CA CYS A 146 -14.64 23.51 -6.57
C CYS A 146 -14.87 22.09 -7.13
N PRO A 147 -15.16 21.94 -8.44
CA PRO A 147 -15.38 20.62 -9.04
C PRO A 147 -14.19 19.68 -8.88
N GLN A 148 -14.44 18.37 -8.78
CA GLN A 148 -13.39 17.35 -8.57
C GLN A 148 -12.26 17.44 -9.61
N GLY A 149 -12.58 17.71 -10.88
CA GLY A 149 -11.60 17.89 -11.95
C GLY A 149 -10.65 19.07 -11.72
N CYS A 150 -11.10 20.16 -11.10
CA CYS A 150 -10.24 21.29 -10.74
C CYS A 150 -9.28 20.90 -9.61
N ARG A 151 -9.77 20.21 -8.57
CA ARG A 151 -8.96 19.71 -7.45
C ARG A 151 -7.85 18.78 -7.96
N ALA A 152 -8.20 17.86 -8.87
CA ALA A 152 -7.25 16.94 -9.49
C ALA A 152 -6.17 17.66 -10.33
N ARG A 153 -6.54 18.72 -11.05
CA ARG A 153 -5.58 19.55 -11.80
C ARG A 153 -4.62 20.27 -10.85
N VAL A 154 -5.14 20.89 -9.79
CA VAL A 154 -4.31 21.56 -8.76
C VAL A 154 -3.35 20.57 -8.12
N TRP A 155 -3.81 19.36 -7.78
CA TRP A 155 -2.95 18.32 -7.24
C TRP A 155 -1.86 17.88 -8.22
N ARG A 156 -2.20 17.61 -9.48
CA ARG A 156 -1.22 17.26 -10.52
C ARG A 156 -0.19 18.38 -10.74
N LEU A 157 -0.61 19.64 -10.66
CA LEU A 157 0.31 20.78 -10.72
C LEU A 157 1.26 20.78 -9.51
N ALA A 158 0.75 20.57 -8.30
CA ALA A 158 1.58 20.47 -7.09
C ALA A 158 2.61 19.34 -7.19
N LEU A 159 2.20 18.16 -7.65
CA LEU A 159 3.11 17.02 -7.90
C LEU A 159 4.17 17.35 -8.96
N GLY A 160 3.78 17.97 -10.07
CA GLY A 160 4.71 18.35 -11.13
C GLY A 160 5.71 19.44 -10.71
N VAL A 161 5.37 20.29 -9.75
CA VAL A 161 6.33 21.23 -9.13
C VAL A 161 7.27 20.48 -8.19
N ALA A 162 6.76 19.59 -7.34
CA ALA A 162 7.55 18.79 -6.42
C ALA A 162 8.64 17.97 -7.11
N GLN A 163 8.25 17.27 -8.18
CA GLN A 163 9.15 16.43 -8.97
C GLN A 163 10.29 17.24 -9.59
N ARG A 164 9.99 18.45 -10.10
CA ARG A 164 11.00 19.36 -10.65
C ARG A 164 11.97 19.89 -9.60
N LEU A 165 11.53 19.98 -8.34
CA LEU A 165 12.36 20.39 -7.21
C LEU A 165 13.13 19.21 -6.57
N GLY A 166 13.01 17.99 -7.12
CA GLY A 166 13.64 16.80 -6.57
C GLY A 166 13.06 16.36 -5.22
N MET A 167 11.87 16.84 -4.87
CA MET A 167 11.21 16.50 -3.61
C MET A 167 10.51 15.15 -3.73
N THR A 168 10.79 14.25 -2.80
CA THR A 168 10.04 12.99 -2.66
C THR A 168 8.67 13.26 -2.04
N HIS A 169 7.69 12.36 -2.22
CA HIS A 169 6.34 12.53 -1.65
C HIS A 169 6.36 12.87 -0.16
N GLN A 170 7.29 12.31 0.62
CA GLN A 170 7.43 12.59 2.06
C GLN A 170 7.90 14.03 2.39
N GLN A 171 8.37 14.80 1.40
CA GLN A 171 8.91 16.15 1.56
C GLN A 171 7.94 17.25 1.11
N LEU A 172 6.90 16.90 0.35
CA LEU A 172 5.74 17.76 0.12
C LEU A 172 4.97 17.99 1.42
#